data_AF-A0A8H7RNI7-F1
#
_entry.id   AF-A0A8H7RNI7-F1
#
_cell.length_a   1.000
_cell.length_b   1.000
_cell.length_c   1.000
_cell.angle_alpha   90.00
_cell.angle_beta   90.00
_cell.angle_gamma   90.00
#
_symmetry.space_group_name_H-M   'P 1'
#
loop_
_entity.id
_entity.type
_entity.pdbx_description
1 polymer ?
#
loop_
_entity_poly.entity_id
_entity_poly.type
_entity_poly.pdbx_seq_one_letter_code
_entity_poly.pdbx_strand_id
1 'polypeptide(L)'
;MNEDDIWASSDDDNTTYDREIAQREWNKLNTNHGNEGYKEGITEAKEEYMQEGFDHGYTEGLEIGKAIGKLRGIVSTQMTFYRDILDEQEKTKQLELLYDELCKVEVQDVFSKEYFQDDTNTNPHEIVKKWEEKVYSLLNNL
;
A
#
# COMPACT_ATOMS: atom_id res chain seq x y z
N MET A 1 72.86 31.90 -24.21
CA MET A 1 71.40 32.08 -24.22
C MET A 1 70.83 30.81 -23.63
N ASN A 2 70.24 30.89 -22.45
CA ASN A 2 69.54 29.76 -21.83
C ASN A 2 68.05 30.11 -21.86
N GLU A 3 67.27 29.24 -22.48
CA GLU A 3 65.83 29.39 -22.76
C GLU A 3 64.96 28.75 -21.65
N ASP A 4 65.51 28.63 -20.44
CA ASP A 4 64.90 27.82 -19.37
C ASP A 4 64.01 28.62 -18.39
N ASP A 5 63.79 29.92 -18.64
CA ASP A 5 63.08 30.80 -17.71
C ASP A 5 61.77 31.36 -18.28
N ILE A 6 61.08 30.56 -19.10
CA ILE A 6 59.73 30.87 -19.61
C ILE A 6 58.64 30.47 -18.58
N TRP A 7 58.96 29.57 -17.66
CA TRP A 7 57.99 28.97 -16.72
C TRP A 7 58.07 29.52 -15.28
N ALA A 8 59.06 30.37 -14.95
CA ALA A 8 59.26 30.87 -13.59
C ALA A 8 58.44 32.14 -13.25
N SER A 9 57.62 32.64 -14.17
CA SER A 9 56.88 33.89 -14.00
C SER A 9 55.41 33.76 -14.37
N SER A 10 54.66 32.89 -13.69
CA SER A 10 53.19 33.04 -13.59
C SER A 10 52.51 32.22 -12.46
N ASP A 11 53.21 31.91 -11.37
CA ASP A 11 52.62 31.10 -10.28
C ASP A 11 51.53 31.87 -9.47
N ASP A 12 51.55 33.19 -9.46
CA ASP A 12 50.56 34.02 -8.74
C ASP A 12 49.22 34.12 -9.49
N ASP A 13 49.26 34.10 -10.83
CA ASP A 13 48.06 34.17 -11.69
C ASP A 13 47.38 32.79 -11.79
N ASN A 14 48.17 31.71 -11.83
CA ASN A 14 47.66 30.34 -11.90
C ASN A 14 46.96 29.91 -10.59
N THR A 15 47.53 30.26 -9.43
CA THR A 15 46.91 29.96 -8.12
C THR A 15 45.64 30.77 -7.84
N THR A 16 45.54 31.98 -8.41
CA THR A 16 44.34 32.82 -8.31
C THR A 16 43.23 32.27 -9.22
N TYR A 17 43.57 31.87 -10.44
CA TYR A 17 42.64 31.23 -11.38
C TYR A 17 42.08 29.90 -10.84
N ASP A 18 42.93 29.03 -10.29
CA ASP A 18 42.53 27.77 -9.69
C ASP A 18 41.61 27.99 -8.47
N ARG A 19 41.87 29.02 -7.65
CA ARG A 19 41.00 29.38 -6.52
C ARG A 19 39.62 29.86 -6.97
N GLU A 20 39.55 30.66 -8.03
CA GLU A 20 38.28 31.15 -8.57
C GLU A 20 37.45 30.03 -9.20
N ILE A 21 38.09 29.08 -9.89
CA ILE A 21 37.43 27.86 -10.39
C ILE A 21 36.91 27.03 -9.24
N ALA A 22 37.75 26.75 -8.23
CA ALA A 22 37.36 25.97 -7.06
C ALA A 22 36.17 26.60 -6.34
N GLN A 23 36.14 27.93 -6.17
CA GLN A 23 35.01 28.63 -5.56
C GLN A 23 33.73 28.51 -6.39
N ARG A 24 33.84 28.61 -7.72
CA ARG A 24 32.69 28.47 -8.63
C ARG A 24 32.13 27.05 -8.62
N GLU A 25 33.01 26.05 -8.64
CA GLU A 25 32.64 24.64 -8.53
C GLU A 25 32.00 24.34 -7.18
N TRP A 26 32.56 24.87 -6.09
CA TRP A 26 32.00 24.72 -4.75
C TRP A 26 30.60 25.36 -4.64
N ASN A 27 30.41 26.57 -5.17
CA ASN A 27 29.11 27.23 -5.19
C ASN A 27 28.08 26.43 -6.00
N LYS A 28 28.49 25.87 -7.15
CA LYS A 28 27.64 25.03 -8.00
C LYS A 28 27.25 23.73 -7.29
N LEU A 29 28.22 23.08 -6.66
CA LEU A 29 28.01 21.86 -5.89
C LEU A 29 27.05 22.11 -4.71
N ASN A 30 27.27 23.19 -3.96
CA ASN A 30 26.40 23.58 -2.84
C ASN A 30 24.96 23.87 -3.29
N THR A 31 24.79 24.57 -4.41
CA THR A 31 23.45 24.86 -4.97
C THR A 31 22.76 23.59 -5.45
N ASN A 32 23.50 22.69 -6.10
CA ASN A 32 22.95 21.41 -6.55
C ASN A 32 22.52 20.54 -5.37
N HIS A 33 23.37 20.38 -4.35
CA HIS A 33 23.03 19.60 -3.16
C HIS A 33 21.87 20.22 -2.37
N GLY A 34 21.79 21.56 -2.27
CA GLY A 34 20.64 22.22 -1.65
C GLY A 34 19.33 21.93 -2.38
N ASN A 35 19.35 21.99 -3.71
CA ASN A 35 18.18 21.69 -4.54
C ASN A 35 17.79 20.20 -4.51
N GLU A 36 18.77 19.31 -4.52
CA GLU A 36 18.57 17.86 -4.41
C GLU A 36 17.99 17.50 -3.04
N GLY A 37 18.61 17.98 -1.95
CA GLY A 37 18.13 17.73 -0.60
C GLY A 37 16.73 18.28 -0.34
N TYR A 38 16.37 19.43 -0.93
CA TYR A 38 14.99 19.95 -0.84
C TYR A 38 13.98 19.05 -1.57
N LYS A 39 14.32 18.55 -2.75
CA LYS A 39 13.45 17.62 -3.49
C LYS A 39 13.33 16.28 -2.77
N GLU A 40 14.43 15.78 -2.24
CA GLU A 40 14.49 14.55 -1.47
C GLU A 40 13.62 14.68 -0.22
N GLY A 41 13.77 15.75 0.57
CA GLY A 41 12.94 15.98 1.76
C GLY A 41 11.44 16.09 1.46
N ILE A 42 11.04 16.70 0.34
CA ILE A 42 9.62 16.68 -0.10
C ILE A 42 9.16 15.26 -0.45
N THR A 43 10.02 14.48 -1.08
CA THR A 43 9.70 13.12 -1.52
C THR A 43 9.57 12.19 -0.33
N GLU A 44 10.54 12.23 0.58
CA GLU A 44 10.56 11.48 1.83
C GLU A 44 9.31 11.81 2.67
N ALA A 45 8.99 13.10 2.86
CA ALA A 45 7.80 13.49 3.60
C ALA A 45 6.52 12.91 2.97
N LYS A 46 6.37 12.98 1.63
CA LYS A 46 5.20 12.40 0.95
C LYS A 46 5.12 10.88 1.12
N GLU A 47 6.26 10.21 1.08
CA GLU A 47 6.34 8.77 1.22
C GLU A 47 6.00 8.33 2.65
N GLU A 48 6.49 9.04 3.67
CA GLU A 48 6.19 8.78 5.08
C GLU A 48 4.68 8.83 5.36
N TYR A 49 4.00 9.92 4.95
CA TYR A 49 2.54 10.03 5.10
C TYR A 49 1.77 8.99 4.28
N MET A 50 2.27 8.60 3.11
CA MET A 50 1.63 7.59 2.27
C MET A 50 1.74 6.19 2.87
N GLN A 51 2.89 5.86 3.48
CA GLN A 51 3.12 4.56 4.11
C GLN A 51 2.21 4.38 5.34
N GLU A 52 2.06 5.41 6.18
CA GLU A 52 1.17 5.34 7.34
C GLU A 52 -0.29 5.04 6.94
N GLY A 53 -0.80 5.75 5.92
CA GLY A 53 -2.14 5.50 5.39
C GLY A 53 -2.30 4.10 4.78
N PHE A 54 -1.25 3.60 4.11
CA PHE A 54 -1.25 2.24 3.58
C PHE A 54 -1.26 1.19 4.70
N ASP A 55 -0.41 1.34 5.72
CA ASP A 55 -0.28 0.37 6.81
C ASP A 55 -1.59 0.26 7.62
N HIS A 56 -2.28 1.37 7.82
CA HIS A 56 -3.59 1.39 8.44
C HIS A 56 -4.62 0.59 7.62
N GLY A 57 -4.79 0.95 6.34
CA GLY A 57 -5.74 0.26 5.46
C GLY A 57 -5.37 -1.20 5.20
N TYR A 58 -4.07 -1.54 5.21
CA TYR A 58 -3.59 -2.91 5.10
C TYR A 58 -3.99 -3.75 6.31
N THR A 59 -3.85 -3.21 7.52
CA THR A 59 -4.19 -3.91 8.76
C THR A 59 -5.69 -4.24 8.79
N GLU A 60 -6.53 -3.25 8.53
CA GLU A 60 -8.00 -3.42 8.52
C GLU A 60 -8.46 -4.33 7.38
N GLY A 61 -7.92 -4.12 6.16
CA GLY A 61 -8.19 -4.96 5.01
C GLY A 61 -7.79 -6.42 5.23
N LEU A 62 -6.68 -6.66 5.93
CA LEU A 62 -6.22 -7.99 6.28
C LEU A 62 -7.17 -8.69 7.24
N GLU A 63 -7.65 -8.00 8.28
CA GLU A 63 -8.61 -8.56 9.24
C GLU A 63 -9.92 -8.96 8.56
N ILE A 64 -10.46 -8.08 7.73
CA ILE A 64 -11.71 -8.31 7.02
C ILE A 64 -11.56 -9.39 5.95
N GLY A 65 -10.47 -9.33 5.17
CA GLY A 65 -10.17 -10.33 4.15
C GLY A 65 -10.00 -11.73 4.76
N LYS A 66 -9.36 -11.84 5.92
CA LYS A 66 -9.27 -13.10 6.67
C LYS A 66 -10.63 -13.61 7.13
N ALA A 67 -11.49 -12.74 7.65
CA ALA A 67 -12.82 -13.13 8.11
C ALA A 67 -13.71 -13.65 6.97
N ILE A 68 -13.78 -12.92 5.85
CA ILE A 68 -14.53 -13.35 4.65
C ILE A 68 -13.95 -14.63 4.06
N GLY A 69 -12.61 -14.74 3.99
CA GLY A 69 -11.94 -15.96 3.54
C GLY A 69 -12.28 -17.18 4.39
N LYS A 70 -12.32 -17.02 5.72
CA LYS A 70 -12.76 -18.07 6.65
C LYS A 70 -14.20 -18.50 6.40
N LEU A 71 -15.12 -17.54 6.21
CA LEU A 71 -16.53 -17.84 5.90
C LEU A 71 -16.66 -18.63 4.60
N ARG A 72 -15.95 -18.24 3.53
CA ARG A 72 -15.94 -18.97 2.26
C ARG A 72 -15.43 -20.40 2.43
N GLY A 73 -14.39 -20.59 3.24
CA GLY A 73 -13.85 -21.93 3.55
C GLY A 73 -14.84 -22.81 4.31
N ILE A 74 -15.56 -22.26 5.29
CA ILE A 74 -16.60 -23.00 6.04
C ILE A 74 -17.73 -23.42 5.09
N VAL A 75 -18.26 -22.50 4.30
CA VAL A 75 -19.36 -22.75 3.36
C VAL A 75 -18.95 -23.79 2.31
N SER A 76 -17.74 -23.68 1.75
CA SER A 76 -17.22 -24.64 0.76
C SER A 76 -17.07 -26.04 1.35
N THR A 77 -16.54 -26.17 2.56
CA THR A 77 -16.38 -27.46 3.25
C THR A 77 -17.74 -28.11 3.50
N GLN A 78 -18.71 -27.32 3.96
CA GLN A 78 -20.05 -27.80 4.25
C GLN A 78 -20.78 -28.22 2.96
N MET A 79 -20.57 -27.49 1.86
CA MET A 79 -21.12 -27.84 0.55
C MET A 79 -20.58 -29.19 0.07
N THR A 80 -19.27 -29.43 0.17
CA THR A 80 -18.69 -30.74 -0.16
C THR A 80 -19.25 -31.85 0.73
N PHE A 81 -19.43 -31.60 2.02
CA PHE A 81 -20.02 -32.56 2.95
C PHE A 81 -21.46 -32.95 2.56
N TYR A 82 -22.35 -31.98 2.31
CA TYR A 82 -23.73 -32.26 1.93
C TYR A 82 -23.87 -32.87 0.53
N ARG A 83 -22.97 -32.52 -0.40
CA ARG A 83 -22.94 -33.07 -1.75
C ARG A 83 -22.47 -34.53 -1.75
N ASP A 84 -21.37 -34.83 -1.06
CA ASP A 84 -20.68 -36.11 -1.20
C ASP A 84 -21.12 -37.17 -0.17
N ILE A 85 -21.61 -36.76 1.00
CA ILE A 85 -21.92 -37.68 2.11
C ILE A 85 -23.44 -37.85 2.30
N LEU A 86 -24.20 -36.75 2.22
CA LEU A 86 -25.64 -36.76 2.54
C LEU A 86 -26.55 -36.79 1.31
N ASP A 87 -26.01 -36.52 0.11
CA ASP A 87 -26.74 -36.43 -1.18
C ASP A 87 -27.98 -35.50 -1.09
N GLU A 88 -27.91 -34.46 -0.26
CA GLU A 88 -29.02 -33.55 -0.02
C GLU A 88 -28.93 -32.34 -0.97
N GLN A 89 -29.59 -32.47 -2.11
CA GLN A 89 -29.45 -31.52 -3.22
C GLN A 89 -30.04 -30.13 -2.95
N GLU A 90 -31.10 -30.01 -2.14
CA GLU A 90 -31.71 -28.71 -1.82
C GLU A 90 -30.76 -27.84 -0.98
N LYS A 91 -30.16 -28.44 0.05
CA LYS A 91 -29.20 -27.78 0.94
C LYS A 91 -27.91 -27.42 0.22
N THR A 92 -27.45 -28.30 -0.68
CA THR A 92 -26.27 -28.04 -1.52
C THR A 92 -26.47 -26.82 -2.41
N LYS A 93 -27.64 -26.67 -3.03
CA LYS A 93 -27.97 -25.49 -3.87
C LYS A 93 -28.03 -24.19 -3.07
N GLN A 94 -28.58 -24.23 -1.85
CA GLN A 94 -28.61 -23.04 -0.99
C GLN A 94 -27.20 -22.59 -0.58
N LEU A 95 -26.32 -23.54 -0.26
CA LEU A 95 -24.92 -23.26 0.04
C LEU A 95 -24.15 -22.75 -1.19
N GLU A 96 -24.47 -23.24 -2.39
CA GLU A 96 -23.86 -22.79 -3.65
C GLU A 96 -24.21 -21.34 -3.97
N LEU A 97 -25.48 -20.97 -3.81
CA LEU A 97 -25.93 -19.58 -3.94
C LEU A 97 -25.23 -18.66 -2.93
N LEU A 98 -25.12 -19.08 -1.68
CA LEU A 98 -24.43 -18.31 -0.64
C LEU A 98 -22.93 -18.17 -0.93
N TYR A 99 -22.30 -19.23 -1.43
CA TYR A 99 -20.90 -19.19 -1.82
C TYR A 99 -20.67 -18.20 -2.97
N ASP A 100 -21.53 -18.22 -3.99
CA ASP A 100 -21.47 -17.27 -5.10
C ASP A 100 -21.69 -15.82 -4.66
N GLU A 101 -22.62 -15.58 -3.71
CA GLU A 101 -22.79 -14.28 -3.10
C GLU A 101 -21.52 -13.81 -2.36
N LEU A 102 -20.92 -14.67 -1.55
CA LEU A 102 -19.65 -14.38 -0.86
C LEU A 102 -18.47 -14.20 -1.82
N CYS A 103 -18.52 -14.81 -3.01
CA CYS A 103 -17.51 -14.62 -4.05
C CYS A 103 -17.61 -13.26 -4.73
N LYS A 104 -18.82 -12.69 -4.79
CA LYS A 104 -19.08 -11.39 -5.41
C LYS A 104 -18.76 -10.20 -4.51
N VAL A 105 -18.57 -10.42 -3.19
CA VAL A 105 -18.18 -9.37 -2.27
C VAL A 105 -16.77 -8.89 -2.64
N GLU A 106 -16.70 -7.69 -3.22
CA GLU A 106 -15.44 -7.05 -3.57
C GLU A 106 -15.03 -6.02 -2.50
N VAL A 107 -13.78 -5.55 -2.59
CA VAL A 107 -13.24 -4.50 -1.71
C VAL A 107 -14.11 -3.23 -1.75
N GLN A 108 -14.76 -2.94 -2.89
CA GLN A 108 -15.64 -1.79 -3.06
C GLN A 108 -16.97 -1.90 -2.30
N ASP A 109 -17.42 -3.12 -2.00
CA ASP A 109 -18.63 -3.36 -1.22
C ASP A 109 -18.36 -3.29 0.29
N VAL A 110 -17.10 -3.51 0.68
CA VAL A 110 -16.64 -3.51 2.07
C VAL A 110 -16.15 -2.11 2.49
N PHE A 111 -15.44 -1.42 1.60
CA PHE A 111 -14.87 -0.10 1.85
C PHE A 111 -15.56 0.93 0.95
N SER A 112 -16.54 1.65 1.50
CA SER A 112 -17.20 2.75 0.79
C SER A 112 -16.26 3.95 0.68
N LYS A 113 -16.49 4.82 -0.31
CA LYS A 113 -15.76 6.10 -0.42
C LYS A 113 -15.96 6.99 0.81
N GLU A 114 -17.11 6.84 1.47
CA GLU A 114 -17.50 7.56 2.69
C GLU A 114 -16.64 7.15 3.89
N TYR A 115 -16.24 5.88 3.97
CA TYR A 115 -15.32 5.39 5.00
C TYR A 115 -13.96 6.11 4.93
N PHE A 116 -13.42 6.32 3.72
CA PHE A 116 -12.18 7.07 3.54
C PHE A 116 -12.33 8.59 3.71
N GLN A 117 -13.55 9.10 3.90
CA GLN A 117 -13.84 10.51 4.14
C GLN A 117 -14.09 10.81 5.62
N ASP A 118 -13.81 9.85 6.52
CA ASP A 118 -14.08 9.91 7.97
C ASP A 118 -15.56 10.16 8.32
N ASP A 119 -16.49 9.90 7.39
CA ASP A 119 -17.92 10.04 7.64
C ASP A 119 -18.43 8.76 8.34
N THR A 120 -18.50 8.87 9.67
CA THR A 120 -18.66 7.84 10.73
C THR A 120 -19.80 6.80 10.62
N ASN A 121 -20.50 6.66 9.50
CA ASN A 121 -21.70 5.83 9.43
C ASN A 121 -21.50 4.41 8.87
N THR A 122 -20.34 4.09 8.30
CA THR A 122 -20.10 2.77 7.67
C THR A 122 -18.83 2.12 8.20
N ASN A 123 -18.96 1.27 9.22
CA ASN A 123 -17.87 0.44 9.72
C ASN A 123 -17.76 -0.85 8.87
N PRO A 124 -16.63 -1.11 8.19
CA PRO A 124 -16.43 -2.33 7.41
C PRO A 124 -16.61 -3.63 8.23
N HIS A 125 -16.29 -3.58 9.53
CA HIS A 125 -16.50 -4.70 10.45
C HIS A 125 -17.98 -5.08 10.66
N GLU A 126 -18.91 -4.13 10.57
CA GLU A 126 -20.35 -4.42 10.70
C GLU A 126 -20.87 -5.22 9.51
N ILE A 127 -20.33 -4.97 8.32
CA ILE A 127 -20.67 -5.72 7.10
C ILE A 127 -20.24 -7.17 7.26
N VAL A 128 -19.01 -7.40 7.73
CA VAL A 128 -18.50 -8.76 8.01
C VAL A 128 -19.38 -9.45 9.04
N LYS A 129 -19.75 -8.77 10.13
CA LYS A 129 -20.61 -9.34 11.18
C LYS A 129 -21.98 -9.75 10.64
N LYS A 130 -22.60 -8.94 9.77
CA LYS A 130 -23.86 -9.31 9.09
C LYS A 130 -23.71 -10.58 8.25
N TRP A 131 -22.58 -10.74 7.57
CA TRP A 131 -22.28 -11.96 6.82
C TRP A 131 -22.05 -13.17 7.72
N GLU A 132 -21.33 -13.01 8.83
CA GLU A 132 -21.16 -14.07 9.83
C GLU A 132 -22.52 -14.55 10.35
N GLU A 133 -23.40 -13.63 10.75
CA GLU A 133 -24.76 -13.96 11.22
C GLU A 133 -25.60 -14.67 10.15
N LYS A 134 -25.53 -14.24 8.89
CA LYS A 134 -26.20 -14.90 7.76
C LYS A 134 -25.68 -16.32 7.55
N VAL A 135 -24.36 -16.52 7.58
CA VAL A 135 -23.75 -17.84 7.38
C VAL A 135 -24.10 -18.76 8.55
N TYR A 136 -23.96 -18.30 9.80
CA TYR A 136 -24.27 -19.12 10.97
C TYR A 136 -25.75 -19.44 11.11
N SER A 137 -26.64 -18.51 10.77
CA SER A 137 -28.09 -18.79 10.77
C SER A 137 -28.46 -19.84 9.73
N LEU A 138 -27.85 -19.80 8.53
CA LEU A 138 -28.05 -20.85 7.53
C LEU A 138 -27.50 -22.18 8.02
N LEU A 139 -26.27 -22.22 8.55
CA LEU A 139 -25.66 -23.45 9.08
C LEU A 139 -26.48 -24.08 10.22
N ASN A 140 -27.12 -23.27 11.07
CA ASN A 140 -28.00 -23.78 12.14
C ASN A 140 -29.37 -24.26 11.63
N ASN A 141 -29.79 -23.80 10.46
CA ASN A 141 -31.05 -24.20 9.82
C ASN A 141 -30.88 -25.36 8.82
N LEU A 142 -29.63 -25.76 8.52
CA LEU A 142 -29.27 -26.93 7.72
C LEU A 142 -29.31 -28.21 8.56
#